data_AF-A0A7Y8LK80-F1
#
_entry.id   AF-A0A7Y8LK80-F1
#
_cell.length_a   1.000
_cell.length_b   1.000
_cell.length_c   1.000
_cell.angle_alpha   90.00
_cell.angle_beta   90.00
_cell.angle_gamma   90.00
#
_symmetry.space_group_name_H-M   'P 1'
#
loop_
_entity.id
_entity.type
_entity.pdbx_description
1 polymer ?
#
loop_
_entity_poly.entity_id
_entity_poly.type
_entity_poly.pdbx_seq_one_letter_code
_entity_poly.pdbx_strand_id
1 'polypeptide(L)'
;VLLIVYYLVDIHFYKKEKPASIQIDKTVIKPLKIQGAINFYYLAGLILSVAFLNEQFIPLIKLNHYLKFMREVVIIFFAYLSILSTPKLTRVSNNFTWAPIQEVAYLFLGIFITMVPCLLYLESNAKNFGISSTTQFYYFTGLLSSFLDNTPTAVTFHSLALGLGQISPSLVAGIPEEILKAICTGAVFFGSMTYIGNGPNFMVKAIAEENNIHMPHFFSYMYKFSLIVLLPIFIIIQLVLL
;
A
#
# COMPACT_ATOMS: atom_id res chain seq x y z
N VAL A 1 12.95 12.17 2.36
CA VAL A 1 12.31 13.43 1.92
C VAL A 1 11.04 13.72 2.71
N LEU A 2 10.00 12.87 2.65
CA LEU A 2 8.71 13.18 3.30
C LEU A 2 8.79 13.41 4.82
N LEU A 3 9.62 12.66 5.56
CA LEU A 3 9.83 12.91 6.99
C LEU A 3 10.45 14.29 7.27
N ILE A 4 11.33 14.77 6.38
CA ILE A 4 11.92 16.10 6.49
C ILE A 4 10.86 17.16 6.21
N VAL A 5 10.05 16.98 5.15
CA VAL A 5 8.92 17.88 4.84
C VAL A 5 7.95 17.93 6.02
N TYR A 6 7.57 16.77 6.56
CA TYR A 6 6.73 16.66 7.75
C TYR A 6 7.33 17.42 8.93
N TYR A 7 8.60 17.18 9.26
CA TYR A 7 9.29 17.85 10.36
C TYR A 7 9.34 19.37 10.20
N LEU A 8 9.58 19.88 8.98
CA LEU A 8 9.60 21.32 8.71
C LEU A 8 8.21 21.94 8.86
N VAL A 9 7.17 21.25 8.38
CA VAL A 9 5.77 21.67 8.54
C VAL A 9 5.38 21.67 10.02
N ASP A 10 5.74 20.62 10.74
CA ASP A 10 5.48 20.45 12.17
C ASP A 10 6.14 21.58 13.00
N ILE A 11 7.43 21.87 12.76
CA ILE A 11 8.11 23.02 13.39
C ILE A 11 7.38 24.33 13.11
N HIS A 12 6.94 24.54 11.86
CA HIS A 12 6.27 25.78 11.47
C HIS A 12 4.95 25.99 12.23
N PHE A 13 4.16 24.93 12.41
CA PHE A 13 2.90 24.99 13.14
C PHE A 13 3.09 24.99 14.65
N TYR A 14 4.04 24.21 15.17
CA TYR A 14 4.39 24.20 16.59
C TYR A 14 4.79 25.59 17.09
N LYS A 15 5.53 26.37 16.28
CA LYS A 15 5.87 27.77 16.61
C LYS A 15 4.66 28.71 16.71
N LYS A 16 3.50 28.33 16.16
CA LYS A 16 2.26 29.12 16.21
C LYS A 16 1.30 28.67 17.30
N GLU A 17 1.65 27.63 18.06
CA GLU A 17 0.81 27.16 19.14
C GLU A 17 0.75 28.16 20.30
N LYS A 18 -0.36 28.09 21.05
CA LYS A 18 -0.56 28.96 22.21
C LYS A 18 0.49 28.60 23.27
N PRO A 19 1.09 29.59 23.97
CA PRO A 19 2.06 29.33 25.04
C PRO A 19 1.54 28.37 26.11
N ALA A 20 0.22 28.41 26.39
CA ALA A 20 -0.45 27.50 27.32
C ALA A 20 -0.38 26.03 26.85
N SER A 21 -0.54 25.74 25.56
CA SER A 21 -0.42 24.38 25.02
C SER A 21 1.01 23.85 25.17
N ILE A 22 1.99 24.67 24.80
CA ILE A 22 3.42 24.34 24.94
C ILE A 22 3.79 24.08 26.41
N GLN A 23 3.20 24.84 27.34
CA GLN A 23 3.41 24.63 28.77
C GLN A 23 2.78 23.34 29.28
N ILE A 24 1.59 22.96 28.78
CA ILE A 24 0.97 21.66 29.07
C ILE A 24 1.86 20.52 28.60
N ASP A 25 2.38 20.58 27.37
CA ASP A 25 3.25 19.52 26.83
C ASP A 25 4.53 19.32 27.65
N LYS A 26 5.09 20.42 28.20
CA LYS A 26 6.27 20.36 29.09
C LYS A 26 5.96 19.83 30.49
N THR A 27 4.72 19.98 30.97
CA THR A 27 4.34 19.67 32.36
C THR A 27 3.62 18.33 32.49
N VAL A 28 2.87 17.91 31.47
CA VAL A 28 2.10 16.66 31.44
C VAL A 28 2.83 15.64 30.57
N ILE A 29 3.89 15.04 31.12
CA ILE A 29 4.67 14.03 30.42
C ILE A 29 3.95 12.68 30.51
N LYS A 30 3.37 12.23 29.39
CA LYS A 30 2.87 10.86 29.26
C LYS A 30 3.96 9.99 28.60
N PRO A 31 4.57 9.02 29.32
CA PRO A 31 5.58 8.16 28.71
C PRO A 31 4.95 7.33 27.59
N LEU A 32 5.64 7.26 26.45
CA LEU A 32 5.26 6.36 25.35
C LEU A 32 5.33 4.91 25.84
N LYS A 33 4.19 4.22 25.77
CA LYS A 33 4.08 2.80 26.13
C LYS A 33 3.49 2.05 24.96
N ILE A 34 4.17 1.00 24.53
CA ILE A 34 3.67 0.08 23.52
C ILE A 34 2.94 -1.05 24.25
N GLN A 35 1.64 -1.19 24.00
CA GLN A 35 0.83 -2.31 24.49
C GLN A 35 0.54 -3.27 23.34
N GLY A 36 0.54 -4.59 23.63
CA GLY A 36 0.37 -5.60 22.58
C GLY A 36 1.62 -5.83 21.73
N ALA A 37 2.81 -5.55 22.25
CA ALA A 37 4.09 -5.72 21.54
C ALA A 37 4.31 -7.15 21.01
N ILE A 38 3.65 -8.15 21.60
CA ILE A 38 3.67 -9.53 21.10
C ILE A 38 3.22 -9.64 19.63
N ASN A 39 2.35 -8.73 19.16
CA ASN A 39 1.89 -8.70 17.78
C ASN A 39 2.99 -8.40 16.77
N PHE A 40 4.11 -7.78 17.18
CA PHE A 40 5.28 -7.63 16.31
C PHE A 40 5.89 -8.99 15.95
N TYR A 41 5.88 -9.97 16.85
CA TYR A 41 6.35 -11.32 16.55
C TYR A 41 5.43 -12.03 15.56
N TYR A 42 4.11 -11.89 15.71
CA TYR A 42 3.16 -12.47 14.75
C TYR A 42 3.22 -11.79 13.38
N LEU A 43 3.43 -10.47 13.36
CA LEU A 43 3.64 -9.74 12.12
C LEU A 43 4.93 -10.18 11.42
N ALA A 44 6.03 -10.34 12.16
CA ALA A 44 7.27 -10.88 11.63
C ALA A 44 7.06 -12.31 11.11
N GLY A 45 6.36 -13.16 11.85
CA GLY A 45 5.98 -14.50 11.43
C GLY A 45 5.18 -14.50 10.13
N LEU A 46 4.21 -13.61 9.98
CA LEU A 46 3.44 -13.42 8.74
C LEU A 46 4.34 -13.03 7.57
N ILE A 47 5.22 -12.05 7.76
CA ILE A 47 6.17 -11.60 6.72
C ILE A 47 7.10 -12.74 6.29
N LEU A 48 7.68 -13.45 7.25
CA LEU A 48 8.55 -14.61 6.99
C LEU A 48 7.79 -15.74 6.28
N SER A 49 6.53 -15.95 6.65
CA SER A 49 5.68 -16.96 6.00
C SER A 49 5.48 -16.65 4.52
N VAL A 50 5.20 -15.39 4.17
CA VAL A 50 5.06 -14.97 2.77
C VAL A 50 6.40 -15.07 2.02
N ALA A 51 7.50 -14.68 2.67
CA ALA A 51 8.83 -14.68 2.06
C ALA A 51 9.38 -16.10 1.79
N PHE A 52 9.10 -17.07 2.66
CA PHE A 52 9.74 -18.40 2.63
C PHE A 52 8.78 -19.57 2.33
N LEU A 53 7.47 -19.46 2.56
CA LEU A 53 6.52 -20.53 2.23
C LEU A 53 6.04 -20.41 0.78
N ASN A 54 6.96 -20.62 -0.16
CA ASN A 54 6.69 -20.59 -1.59
C ASN A 54 7.55 -21.61 -2.36
N GLU A 55 7.26 -21.79 -3.65
CA GLU A 55 7.88 -22.80 -4.53
C GLU A 55 9.38 -22.64 -4.73
N GLN A 56 9.94 -21.46 -4.44
CA GLN A 56 11.37 -21.19 -4.57
C GLN A 56 12.16 -21.84 -3.42
N PHE A 57 11.62 -21.78 -2.20
CA PHE A 57 12.28 -22.31 -0.99
C PHE A 57 11.79 -23.70 -0.58
N ILE A 58 10.56 -24.07 -0.97
CA ILE A 58 9.97 -25.38 -0.66
C ILE A 58 9.62 -26.10 -1.98
N PRO A 59 10.55 -26.89 -2.54
CA PRO A 59 10.34 -27.59 -3.81
C PRO A 59 9.15 -28.55 -3.81
N LEU A 60 8.77 -29.12 -2.65
CA LEU A 60 7.60 -30.00 -2.53
C LEU A 60 6.30 -29.35 -2.99
N ILE A 61 6.20 -28.01 -2.91
CA ILE A 61 5.01 -27.27 -3.37
C ILE A 61 4.79 -27.46 -4.89
N LYS A 62 5.86 -27.68 -5.67
CA LYS A 62 5.75 -27.98 -7.10
C LYS A 62 5.16 -29.37 -7.38
N LEU A 63 5.35 -30.31 -6.44
CA LEU A 63 4.91 -31.70 -6.58
C LEU A 63 3.46 -31.89 -6.10
N ASN A 64 3.01 -31.08 -5.14
CA ASN A 64 1.65 -31.15 -4.60
C ASN A 64 1.05 -29.75 -4.48
N HIS A 65 0.09 -29.43 -5.35
CA HIS A 65 -0.55 -28.12 -5.39
C HIS A 65 -1.25 -27.75 -4.07
N TYR A 66 -1.74 -28.73 -3.29
CA TYR A 66 -2.39 -28.47 -2.00
C TYR A 66 -1.41 -27.85 -0.99
N LEU A 67 -0.11 -28.11 -1.12
CA LEU A 67 0.90 -27.51 -0.25
C LEU A 67 1.08 -26.01 -0.48
N LYS A 68 0.57 -25.46 -1.59
CA LYS A 68 0.53 -24.00 -1.81
C LYS A 68 -0.26 -23.30 -0.71
N PHE A 69 -1.32 -23.95 -0.20
CA PHE A 69 -2.19 -23.40 0.85
C PHE A 69 -1.56 -23.39 2.25
N MET A 70 -0.36 -23.97 2.44
CA MET A 70 0.30 -23.95 3.75
C MET A 70 0.58 -22.52 4.22
N ARG A 71 0.91 -21.62 3.29
CA ARG A 71 1.15 -20.20 3.61
C ARG A 71 -0.10 -19.56 4.20
N GLU A 72 -1.26 -19.78 3.57
CA GLU A 72 -2.54 -19.23 4.00
C GLU A 72 -2.95 -19.80 5.37
N VAL A 73 -2.70 -21.10 5.61
CA VAL A 73 -2.90 -21.72 6.93
C VAL A 73 -2.04 -21.05 8.00
N VAL A 74 -0.77 -20.78 7.72
CA VAL A 74 0.13 -20.11 8.68
C VAL A 74 -0.26 -18.65 8.91
N ILE A 75 -0.72 -17.93 7.88
CA ILE A 75 -1.25 -16.56 8.02
C ILE A 75 -2.48 -16.57 8.95
N ILE A 76 -3.43 -17.46 8.72
CA ILE A 76 -4.63 -17.60 9.57
C ILE A 76 -4.24 -17.97 11.00
N PHE A 77 -3.25 -18.86 11.16
CA PHE A 77 -2.73 -19.25 12.46
C PHE A 77 -2.14 -18.06 13.22
N PHE A 78 -1.30 -17.23 12.59
CA PHE A 78 -0.77 -16.03 13.25
C PHE A 78 -1.84 -14.97 13.55
N ALA A 79 -2.82 -14.79 12.65
CA ALA A 79 -3.97 -13.93 12.91
C ALA A 79 -4.78 -14.41 14.13
N TYR A 80 -5.01 -15.72 14.24
CA TYR A 80 -5.69 -16.33 15.37
C TYR A 80 -4.91 -16.16 16.68
N LEU A 81 -3.60 -16.44 16.68
CA LEU A 81 -2.74 -16.24 17.84
C LEU A 81 -2.74 -14.78 18.31
N SER A 82 -2.65 -13.83 17.37
CA SER A 82 -2.75 -12.39 17.65
C SER A 82 -4.03 -12.03 18.40
N ILE A 83 -5.19 -12.54 17.96
CA ILE A 83 -6.48 -12.28 18.61
C ILE A 83 -6.53 -12.90 20.01
N LEU A 84 -6.01 -14.12 20.17
CA LEU A 84 -6.00 -14.84 21.44
C LEU A 84 -5.11 -14.18 22.48
N SER A 85 -3.87 -13.83 22.11
CA SER A 85 -2.88 -13.31 23.06
C SER A 85 -3.02 -11.81 23.32
N THR A 86 -3.70 -11.06 22.44
CA THR A 86 -3.86 -9.62 22.60
C THR A 86 -4.95 -9.30 23.64
N PRO A 87 -4.61 -8.56 24.72
CA PRO A 87 -5.58 -8.18 25.75
C PRO A 87 -6.79 -7.46 25.15
N LYS A 88 -7.99 -7.80 25.64
CA LYS A 88 -9.24 -7.17 25.19
C LYS A 88 -9.21 -5.65 25.39
N LEU A 89 -8.60 -5.18 26.48
CA LEU A 89 -8.49 -3.76 26.81
C LEU A 89 -7.72 -2.98 25.75
N THR A 90 -6.64 -3.56 25.19
CA THR A 90 -5.88 -2.95 24.09
C THR A 90 -6.72 -2.83 22.82
N ARG A 91 -7.60 -3.80 22.54
CA ARG A 91 -8.50 -3.71 21.36
C ARG A 91 -9.59 -2.65 21.56
N VAL A 92 -10.16 -2.58 22.75
CA VAL A 92 -11.18 -1.57 23.09
C VAL A 92 -10.57 -0.17 23.07
N SER A 93 -9.37 0.03 23.61
CA SER A 93 -8.70 1.34 23.62
C SER A 93 -8.31 1.84 22.22
N ASN A 94 -8.21 0.93 21.24
CA ASN A 94 -7.94 1.26 19.84
C ASN A 94 -9.22 1.30 18.99
N ASN A 95 -10.41 1.23 19.59
CA ASN A 95 -11.70 1.17 18.89
C ASN A 95 -11.74 0.08 17.79
N PHE A 96 -11.11 -1.07 18.05
CA PHE A 96 -11.02 -2.14 17.07
C PHE A 96 -12.41 -2.71 16.76
N THR A 97 -12.76 -2.75 15.46
CA THR A 97 -13.99 -3.36 14.94
C THR A 97 -13.67 -4.21 13.71
N TRP A 98 -14.57 -5.13 13.36
CA TRP A 98 -14.43 -5.97 12.16
C TRP A 98 -14.96 -5.30 10.89
N ALA A 99 -15.74 -4.22 11.01
CA ALA A 99 -16.37 -3.57 9.88
C ALA A 99 -15.36 -3.11 8.80
N PRO A 100 -14.23 -2.44 9.13
CA PRO A 100 -13.24 -2.06 8.12
C PRO A 100 -12.64 -3.26 7.37
N ILE A 101 -12.44 -4.39 8.05
CA ILE A 101 -11.91 -5.62 7.43
C ILE A 101 -12.94 -6.20 6.46
N GLN A 102 -14.21 -6.23 6.85
CA GLN A 102 -15.31 -6.71 6.00
C GLN A 102 -15.49 -5.82 4.76
N GLU A 103 -15.47 -4.50 4.94
CA GLU A 103 -15.54 -3.53 3.84
C GLU A 103 -14.42 -3.75 2.82
N VAL A 104 -13.18 -3.84 3.30
CA VAL A 104 -12.01 -4.12 2.46
C VAL A 104 -12.16 -5.47 1.75
N ALA A 105 -12.61 -6.52 2.44
CA ALA A 105 -12.80 -7.84 1.83
C ALA A 105 -13.84 -7.82 0.69
N TYR A 106 -14.99 -7.18 0.90
CA TYR A 106 -16.02 -7.06 -0.14
C TYR A 106 -15.57 -6.17 -1.30
N LEU A 107 -14.86 -5.07 -1.01
CA LEU A 107 -14.32 -4.17 -2.03
C LEU A 107 -13.34 -4.91 -2.95
N PHE A 108 -12.34 -5.59 -2.39
CA PHE A 108 -11.36 -6.33 -3.19
C PHE A 108 -11.99 -7.51 -3.92
N LEU A 109 -12.93 -8.23 -3.29
CA LEU A 109 -13.67 -9.30 -3.97
C LEU A 109 -14.40 -8.76 -5.21
N GLY A 110 -15.09 -7.62 -5.08
CA GLY A 110 -15.80 -6.97 -6.19
C GLY A 110 -14.87 -6.47 -7.29
N ILE A 111 -13.76 -5.81 -6.93
CA ILE A 111 -12.77 -5.31 -7.89
C ILE A 111 -12.10 -6.48 -8.64
N PHE A 112 -11.63 -7.51 -7.93
CA PHE A 112 -10.93 -8.63 -8.56
C PHE A 112 -11.84 -9.46 -9.46
N ILE A 113 -13.10 -9.68 -9.07
CA ILE A 113 -14.05 -10.40 -9.94
C ILE A 113 -14.33 -9.59 -11.21
N THR A 114 -14.57 -8.29 -11.08
CA THR A 114 -14.95 -7.46 -12.24
C THR A 114 -13.77 -7.12 -13.14
N MET A 115 -12.54 -7.13 -12.64
CA MET A 115 -11.35 -6.85 -13.45
C MET A 115 -10.90 -8.04 -14.31
N VAL A 116 -11.28 -9.28 -14.00
CA VAL A 116 -10.80 -10.48 -14.74
C VAL A 116 -10.98 -10.35 -16.26
N PRO A 117 -12.16 -9.99 -16.81
CA PRO A 117 -12.31 -9.80 -18.26
C PRO A 117 -11.43 -8.70 -18.82
N CYS A 118 -11.27 -7.59 -18.07
CA CYS A 118 -10.40 -6.48 -18.46
C CYS A 118 -8.92 -6.89 -18.51
N LEU A 119 -8.46 -7.69 -17.54
CA LEU A 119 -7.09 -8.22 -17.49
C LEU A 119 -6.81 -9.11 -18.71
N LEU A 120 -7.72 -10.05 -19.01
CA LEU A 120 -7.59 -10.95 -20.16
C LEU A 120 -7.60 -10.19 -21.49
N TYR A 121 -8.45 -9.17 -21.60
CA TYR A 121 -8.47 -8.29 -22.77
C TYR A 121 -7.15 -7.51 -22.90
N LEU A 122 -6.66 -6.95 -21.80
CA LEU A 122 -5.44 -6.16 -21.77
C LEU A 122 -4.21 -7.00 -22.13
N GLU A 123 -4.10 -8.21 -21.60
CA GLU A 123 -3.03 -9.16 -21.91
C GLU A 123 -3.06 -9.57 -23.40
N SER A 124 -4.23 -9.96 -23.92
CA SER A 124 -4.36 -10.37 -25.33
C SER A 124 -4.16 -9.23 -26.34
N ASN A 125 -4.40 -7.98 -25.93
CA ASN A 125 -4.30 -6.80 -26.79
C ASN A 125 -3.12 -5.88 -26.44
N ALA A 126 -2.18 -6.32 -25.60
CA ALA A 126 -1.15 -5.44 -25.03
C ALA A 126 -0.37 -4.63 -26.08
N LYS A 127 -0.05 -5.25 -27.22
CA LYS A 127 0.69 -4.63 -28.33
C LYS A 127 -0.04 -3.45 -28.97
N ASN A 128 -1.37 -3.37 -28.84
CA ASN A 128 -2.19 -2.30 -29.40
C ASN A 128 -2.24 -1.04 -28.52
N PHE A 129 -1.83 -1.15 -27.24
CA PHE A 129 -1.88 -0.02 -26.29
C PHE A 129 -0.68 0.92 -26.38
N GLY A 130 0.40 0.54 -27.08
CA GLY A 130 1.58 1.40 -27.26
C GLY A 130 2.42 1.64 -25.99
N ILE A 131 2.15 0.90 -24.91
CA ILE A 131 2.93 0.91 -23.67
C ILE A 131 4.00 -0.16 -23.80
N SER A 132 5.27 0.25 -23.84
CA SER A 132 6.39 -0.67 -24.07
C SER A 132 7.65 -0.33 -23.29
N SER A 133 7.81 0.93 -22.85
CA SER A 133 8.98 1.37 -22.10
C SER A 133 8.75 1.36 -20.58
N THR A 134 9.82 1.17 -19.82
CA THR A 134 9.84 1.23 -18.36
C THR A 134 9.22 2.53 -17.82
N THR A 135 9.53 3.67 -18.45
CA THR A 135 8.98 4.98 -18.06
C THR A 135 7.48 5.06 -18.28
N GLN A 136 6.96 4.52 -19.39
CA GLN A 136 5.52 4.45 -19.63
C GLN A 136 4.84 3.58 -18.58
N PHE A 137 5.38 2.40 -18.31
CA PHE A 137 4.86 1.52 -17.25
C PHE A 137 4.83 2.24 -15.90
N TYR A 138 5.87 2.98 -15.52
CA TYR A 138 5.90 3.74 -14.27
C TYR A 138 4.76 4.77 -14.18
N TYR A 139 4.63 5.66 -15.17
CA TYR A 139 3.65 6.75 -15.11
C TYR A 139 2.22 6.27 -15.32
N PHE A 140 1.95 5.31 -16.22
CA PHE A 140 0.60 4.79 -16.42
C PHE A 140 0.14 3.94 -15.24
N THR A 141 1.03 3.10 -14.67
CA THR A 141 0.74 2.40 -13.42
C THR A 141 0.46 3.40 -12.31
N GLY A 142 1.30 4.42 -12.16
CA GLY A 142 1.11 5.43 -11.14
C GLY A 142 -0.20 6.22 -11.30
N LEU A 143 -0.53 6.63 -12.53
CA LEU A 143 -1.76 7.35 -12.82
C LEU A 143 -2.99 6.53 -12.44
N LEU A 144 -3.04 5.25 -12.79
CA LEU A 144 -4.16 4.39 -12.40
C LEU A 144 -4.21 4.16 -10.88
N SER A 145 -3.04 3.94 -10.26
CA SER A 145 -2.92 3.68 -8.82
C SER A 145 -3.41 4.85 -7.98
N SER A 146 -3.30 6.06 -8.52
CA SER A 146 -3.83 7.27 -7.89
C SER A 146 -5.35 7.21 -7.65
N PHE A 147 -6.09 6.28 -8.27
CA PHE A 147 -7.55 6.21 -8.19
C PHE A 147 -8.15 4.80 -7.93
N LEU A 148 -7.41 3.70 -8.11
CA LEU A 148 -7.98 2.34 -8.09
C LEU A 148 -7.55 1.44 -6.91
N ASP A 149 -6.50 1.80 -6.17
CA ASP A 149 -5.70 0.95 -5.27
C ASP A 149 -4.46 0.33 -5.94
N ASN A 150 -3.40 0.20 -5.16
CA ASN A 150 -2.09 -0.26 -5.59
C ASN A 150 -2.13 -1.70 -6.13
N THR A 151 -2.86 -2.60 -5.48
CA THR A 151 -2.84 -4.04 -5.81
C THR A 151 -3.52 -4.34 -7.16
N PRO A 152 -4.78 -3.95 -7.40
CA PRO A 152 -5.42 -4.17 -8.70
C PRO A 152 -4.68 -3.43 -9.82
N THR A 153 -4.10 -2.28 -9.53
CA THR A 153 -3.27 -1.54 -10.50
C THR A 153 -2.01 -2.32 -10.90
N ALA A 154 -1.27 -2.86 -9.92
CA ALA A 154 -0.08 -3.64 -10.19
C ALA A 154 -0.40 -4.89 -11.04
N VAL A 155 -1.50 -5.60 -10.72
CA VAL A 155 -1.95 -6.77 -11.50
C VAL A 155 -2.36 -6.38 -12.92
N THR A 156 -2.98 -5.21 -13.10
CA THR A 156 -3.36 -4.68 -14.42
C THR A 156 -2.15 -4.49 -15.32
N PHE A 157 -1.13 -3.76 -14.84
CA PHE A 157 0.06 -3.52 -15.65
C PHE A 157 0.99 -4.73 -15.74
N HIS A 158 0.96 -5.64 -14.76
CA HIS A 158 1.64 -6.93 -14.89
C HIS A 158 1.03 -7.78 -16.01
N SER A 159 -0.30 -7.85 -16.10
CA SER A 159 -1.00 -8.55 -17.20
C SER A 159 -0.71 -7.92 -18.56
N LEU A 160 -0.67 -6.58 -18.63
CA LEU A 160 -0.24 -5.87 -19.84
C LEU A 160 1.20 -6.25 -20.24
N ALA A 161 2.13 -6.26 -19.27
CA ALA A 161 3.52 -6.61 -19.51
C ALA A 161 3.70 -8.07 -19.96
N LEU A 162 2.93 -9.00 -19.38
CA LEU A 162 2.88 -10.40 -19.83
C LEU A 162 2.45 -10.49 -21.31
N GLY A 163 1.40 -9.76 -21.68
CA GLY A 163 0.88 -9.72 -23.06
C GLY A 163 1.86 -9.18 -24.10
N LEU A 164 2.83 -8.36 -23.68
CA LEU A 164 3.91 -7.92 -24.57
C LEU A 164 4.91 -9.04 -24.89
N GLY A 165 5.05 -10.03 -24.00
CA GLY A 165 5.93 -11.18 -24.19
C GLY A 165 7.40 -10.80 -24.39
N GLN A 166 7.86 -9.73 -23.75
CA GLN A 166 9.23 -9.24 -23.92
C GLN A 166 10.24 -10.24 -23.38
N ILE A 167 11.23 -10.59 -24.21
CA ILE A 167 12.33 -11.48 -23.81
C ILE A 167 13.40 -10.62 -23.15
N SER A 168 13.76 -10.97 -21.92
CA SER A 168 14.80 -10.31 -21.12
C SER A 168 15.73 -11.36 -20.50
N PRO A 169 17.03 -11.07 -20.31
CA PRO A 169 17.94 -11.95 -19.57
C PRO A 169 17.48 -12.21 -18.13
N SER A 170 16.83 -11.22 -17.50
CA SER A 170 16.21 -11.33 -16.18
C SER A 170 14.71 -11.19 -16.31
N LEU A 171 14.00 -12.28 -16.03
CA LEU A 171 12.55 -12.33 -15.92
C LEU A 171 12.15 -12.63 -14.48
N VAL A 172 11.28 -11.80 -13.92
CA VAL A 172 10.68 -12.02 -12.60
C VAL A 172 9.17 -12.04 -12.78
N ALA A 173 8.52 -13.10 -12.29
CA ALA A 173 7.09 -13.33 -12.49
C ALA A 173 6.66 -13.25 -13.98
N GLY A 174 7.52 -13.72 -14.90
CA GLY A 174 7.23 -13.79 -16.33
C GLY A 174 7.43 -12.50 -17.13
N ILE A 175 7.88 -11.41 -16.51
CA ILE A 175 8.12 -10.13 -17.20
C ILE A 175 9.53 -9.59 -16.91
N PRO A 176 10.08 -8.68 -17.75
CA PRO A 176 11.37 -8.07 -17.49
C PRO A 176 11.44 -7.41 -16.12
N GLU A 177 12.53 -7.64 -15.39
CA GLU A 177 12.71 -7.14 -14.02
C GLU A 177 12.54 -5.62 -13.91
N GLU A 178 13.06 -4.86 -14.88
CA GLU A 178 12.94 -3.39 -14.90
C GLU A 178 11.50 -2.91 -15.07
N ILE A 179 10.69 -3.62 -15.87
CA ILE A 179 9.26 -3.32 -16.00
C ILE A 179 8.55 -3.64 -14.69
N LEU A 180 8.87 -4.76 -14.04
CA LEU A 180 8.29 -5.10 -12.74
C LEU A 180 8.65 -4.04 -11.68
N LYS A 181 9.90 -3.54 -11.65
CA LYS A 181 10.30 -2.44 -10.77
C LYS A 181 9.48 -1.18 -11.04
N ALA A 182 9.26 -0.82 -12.30
CA ALA A 182 8.45 0.34 -12.66
C ALA A 182 6.99 0.20 -12.23
N ILE A 183 6.39 -0.99 -12.40
CA ILE A 183 5.04 -1.29 -11.95
C ILE A 183 4.96 -1.21 -10.42
N CYS A 184 5.85 -1.88 -9.69
CA CYS A 184 5.84 -1.90 -8.23
C CYS A 184 6.02 -0.50 -7.64
N THR A 185 6.98 0.28 -8.14
CA THR A 185 7.23 1.64 -7.65
C THR A 185 6.10 2.60 -8.03
N GLY A 186 5.62 2.56 -9.27
CA GLY A 186 4.50 3.37 -9.74
C GLY A 186 3.22 3.09 -8.95
N ALA A 187 2.87 1.81 -8.77
CA ALA A 187 1.69 1.39 -8.01
C ALA A 187 1.77 1.88 -6.55
N VAL A 188 2.90 1.63 -5.86
CA VAL A 188 3.01 1.96 -4.43
C VAL A 188 3.05 3.48 -4.19
N PHE A 189 3.84 4.22 -4.96
CA PHE A 189 4.06 5.64 -4.67
C PHE A 189 2.87 6.52 -5.07
N PHE A 190 2.28 6.30 -6.24
CA PHE A 190 1.22 7.19 -6.71
C PHE A 190 -0.12 6.97 -6.00
N GLY A 191 -0.30 5.88 -5.26
CA GLY A 191 -1.50 5.67 -4.43
C GLY A 191 -1.75 6.80 -3.42
N SER A 192 -0.73 7.60 -3.07
CA SER A 192 -0.88 8.78 -2.22
C SER A 192 -1.24 10.07 -2.97
N MET A 193 -1.42 10.05 -4.28
CA MET A 193 -1.73 11.26 -5.07
C MET A 193 -3.15 11.78 -4.80
N THR A 194 -4.07 10.91 -4.38
CA THR A 194 -5.46 11.27 -4.04
C THR A 194 -5.94 10.56 -2.78
N TYR A 195 -7.07 11.01 -2.22
CA TYR A 195 -7.68 10.35 -1.06
C TYR A 195 -8.19 8.94 -1.32
N ILE A 196 -8.51 8.60 -2.58
CA ILE A 196 -9.09 7.30 -2.93
C ILE A 196 -8.04 6.36 -3.55
N GLY A 197 -6.79 6.81 -3.69
CA GLY A 197 -5.74 5.97 -4.25
C GLY A 197 -5.39 4.77 -3.37
N ASN A 198 -5.70 4.79 -2.08
CA ASN A 198 -5.72 3.60 -1.24
C ASN A 198 -6.66 3.78 -0.01
N GLY A 199 -7.05 2.65 0.59
CA GLY A 199 -7.93 2.63 1.77
C GLY A 199 -7.41 3.43 2.98
N PRO A 200 -6.13 3.31 3.38
CA PRO A 200 -5.57 4.10 4.47
C PRO A 200 -5.68 5.62 4.31
N ASN A 201 -5.47 6.17 3.11
CA ASN A 201 -5.59 7.61 2.87
C ASN A 201 -7.02 8.11 3.11
N PHE A 202 -8.00 7.36 2.61
CA PHE A 202 -9.40 7.66 2.81
C PHE A 202 -9.77 7.59 4.30
N MET A 203 -9.26 6.59 5.00
CA MET A 203 -9.48 6.41 6.45
C MET A 203 -8.89 7.58 7.27
N VAL A 204 -7.68 8.03 6.96
CA VAL A 204 -7.07 9.19 7.64
C VAL A 204 -7.92 10.46 7.43
N LYS A 205 -8.42 10.69 6.21
CA LYS A 205 -9.32 11.82 5.94
C LYS A 205 -10.62 11.72 6.75
N ALA A 206 -11.26 10.55 6.75
CA ALA A 206 -12.52 10.34 7.47
C ALA A 206 -12.35 10.58 8.97
N ILE A 207 -11.29 10.04 9.59
CA ILE A 207 -10.98 10.25 11.01
C ILE A 207 -10.76 11.73 11.31
N ALA A 208 -10.04 12.46 10.45
CA ALA A 208 -9.82 13.89 10.65
C ALA A 208 -11.15 14.68 10.59
N GLU A 209 -12.01 14.39 9.62
CA GLU A 209 -13.32 15.03 9.47
C GLU A 209 -14.26 14.71 10.65
N GLU A 210 -14.28 13.47 11.14
CA GLU A 210 -15.01 13.06 12.35
C GLU A 210 -14.55 13.83 13.60
N ASN A 211 -13.26 14.20 13.65
CA ASN A 211 -12.69 15.03 14.72
C ASN A 211 -12.84 16.54 14.45
N ASN A 212 -13.73 16.94 13.54
CA ASN A 212 -13.99 18.33 13.15
C ASN A 212 -12.77 19.08 12.58
N ILE A 213 -11.80 18.35 12.01
CA ILE A 213 -10.67 18.94 11.29
C ILE A 213 -11.08 19.14 9.84
N HIS A 214 -11.02 20.39 9.36
CA HIS A 214 -11.34 20.71 7.97
C HIS A 214 -10.26 20.19 7.02
N MET A 215 -10.57 19.08 6.36
CA MET A 215 -9.72 18.51 5.31
C MET A 215 -9.92 19.23 3.98
N PRO A 216 -8.87 19.40 3.15
CA PRO A 216 -9.04 19.98 1.83
C PRO A 216 -9.90 19.07 0.95
N HIS A 217 -10.74 19.67 0.11
CA HIS A 217 -11.51 18.96 -0.90
C HIS A 217 -10.61 18.11 -1.82
N PHE A 218 -11.17 17.06 -2.44
CA PHE A 218 -10.46 16.11 -3.30
C PHE A 218 -9.45 16.76 -4.26
N PHE A 219 -9.91 17.64 -5.15
CA PHE A 219 -9.02 18.34 -6.08
C PHE A 219 -8.06 19.32 -5.38
N SER A 220 -8.50 19.96 -4.31
CA SER A 220 -7.67 20.87 -3.51
C SER A 220 -6.47 20.17 -2.90
N TYR A 221 -6.63 18.94 -2.44
CA TYR A 221 -5.51 18.12 -2.00
C TYR A 221 -4.50 17.90 -3.14
N MET A 222 -4.99 17.56 -4.34
CA MET A 222 -4.13 17.29 -5.49
C MET A 222 -3.29 18.51 -5.90
N TYR A 223 -3.90 19.66 -6.16
CA TYR A 223 -3.16 20.82 -6.68
C TYR A 223 -2.41 21.60 -5.60
N LYS A 224 -2.82 21.57 -4.32
CA LYS A 224 -2.09 22.25 -3.24
C LYS A 224 -0.98 21.41 -2.63
N PHE A 225 -1.07 20.08 -2.71
CA PHE A 225 -0.14 19.18 -2.05
C PHE A 225 0.45 18.15 -3.01
N SER A 226 -0.34 17.24 -3.55
CA SER A 226 0.19 16.08 -4.29
C SER A 226 1.03 16.47 -5.49
N LEU A 227 0.56 17.39 -6.33
CA LEU A 227 1.29 17.83 -7.52
C LEU A 227 2.52 18.70 -7.20
N ILE A 228 2.52 19.41 -6.08
CA ILE A 228 3.61 20.32 -5.70
C ILE A 228 4.71 19.58 -4.92
N VAL A 229 4.32 18.61 -4.09
CA VAL A 229 5.24 17.92 -3.17
C VAL A 229 5.53 16.50 -3.66
N LEU A 230 4.50 15.69 -3.93
CA LEU A 230 4.68 14.27 -4.24
C LEU A 230 5.16 14.05 -5.68
N LEU A 231 4.55 14.72 -6.65
CA LEU A 231 4.89 14.52 -8.06
C LEU A 231 6.39 14.80 -8.37
N PRO A 232 7.01 15.89 -7.88
CA PRO A 232 8.45 16.09 -8.09
C PRO A 232 9.30 15.00 -7.45
N ILE A 233 8.93 14.52 -6.27
CA ILE A 233 9.63 13.40 -5.62
C ILE A 233 9.51 12.14 -6.47
N PHE A 234 8.33 11.87 -7.04
CA PHE A 234 8.10 10.69 -7.86
C PHE A 234 8.82 10.77 -9.22
N ILE A 235 8.99 11.96 -9.78
CA ILE A 235 9.83 12.18 -10.97
C ILE A 235 11.31 11.92 -10.61
N ILE A 236 11.79 12.42 -9.47
CA ILE A 236 13.17 12.15 -9.02
C ILE A 236 13.38 10.66 -8.78
N ILE A 237 12.43 9.97 -8.15
CA ILE A 237 12.47 8.52 -7.96
C ILE A 237 12.61 7.81 -9.30
N GLN A 238 11.82 8.19 -10.29
CA GLN A 238 11.93 7.63 -11.63
C GLN A 238 13.33 7.86 -12.21
N LEU A 239 13.84 9.10 -12.21
CA LEU A 239 15.15 9.42 -12.79
C LEU A 239 16.33 8.73 -12.10
N VAL A 240 16.21 8.40 -10.80
CA VAL A 240 17.28 7.77 -10.01
C VAL A 240 17.20 6.25 -10.01
N LEU A 241 16.00 5.68 -10.05
CA LEU A 241 15.78 4.24 -9.85
C LEU A 241 15.37 3.49 -11.13
N LEU A 242 14.96 4.17 -12.22
CA LEU A 242 14.44 3.58 -13.46
C LEU A 242 15.03 4.25 -14.72
#